data_AF-A0A7C5B207-F1
#
_entry.id   AF-A0A7C5B207-F1
#
_cell.length_a   1.000
_cell.length_b   1.000
_cell.length_c   1.000
_cell.angle_alpha   90.00
_cell.angle_beta   90.00
_cell.angle_gamma   90.00
#
_symmetry.space_group_name_H-M   'P 1'
#
loop_
_entity.id
_entity.type
_entity.pdbx_description
1 polymer ?
#
loop_
_entity_poly.entity_id
_entity_poly.type
_entity_poly.pdbx_seq_one_letter_code
_entity_poly.pdbx_strand_id
1 'polypeptide(L)'
;MRIPSELPPVSIIVPNLNGKPYVRECVNSILQSSYPNFEILFVDDGSTDGSYELVRDMFGSDPRVVFLRNDRNMGAAAARNRAVMHATSEIIVFVDNDTIVDPSWLRELVRTLQVQEASAAQAKIMDFHRMNTIQHAGVRLVPHTAWVVARGGNEVDHGQWDSPAEIL
;
A
#
# COMPACT_ATOMS: atom_id res chain seq x y z
N MET A 1 16.12 15.11 19.62
CA MET A 1 15.29 14.29 18.71
C MET A 1 14.79 15.22 17.62
N ARG A 2 15.31 15.13 16.39
CA ARG A 2 14.82 15.98 15.28
C ARG A 2 13.51 15.36 14.81
N ILE A 3 12.39 16.00 15.13
CA ILE A 3 11.12 15.72 14.45
C ILE A 3 11.29 16.33 13.05
N PRO A 4 11.26 15.55 11.96
CA PRO A 4 11.38 16.10 10.63
C PRO A 4 10.25 17.11 10.42
N SER A 5 10.60 18.34 10.07
CA SER A 5 9.64 19.45 9.93
C SER A 5 8.79 19.36 8.66
N GLU A 6 9.16 18.48 7.73
CA GLU A 6 8.47 18.31 6.45
C GLU A 6 7.94 16.89 6.31
N LEU A 7 6.71 16.80 5.81
CA LEU A 7 6.08 15.56 5.39
C LEU A 7 6.57 15.28 3.94
N PRO A 8 7.56 14.39 3.74
CA PRO A 8 8.13 14.14 2.42
C PRO A 8 7.07 13.65 1.43
N PRO A 9 7.20 13.92 0.13
CA PRO A 9 6.29 13.37 -0.86
C PRO A 9 6.37 11.84 -0.89
N VAL A 10 5.25 11.18 -1.17
CA VAL A 10 5.15 9.73 -1.29
C VAL A 10 4.48 9.33 -2.62
N SER A 11 5.06 8.37 -3.32
CA SER A 11 4.44 7.73 -4.47
C SER A 11 3.80 6.40 -4.05
N ILE A 12 2.47 6.33 -4.10
CA ILE A 12 1.69 5.14 -3.75
C ILE A 12 1.39 4.36 -5.03
N ILE A 13 1.81 3.10 -5.11
CA ILE A 13 1.61 2.25 -6.27
C ILE A 13 0.47 1.27 -6.00
N VAL A 14 -0.56 1.33 -6.84
CA VAL A 14 -1.73 0.44 -6.80
C VAL A 14 -1.76 -0.38 -8.10
N PRO A 15 -1.23 -1.60 -8.14
CA PRO A 15 -1.37 -2.48 -9.29
C PRO A 15 -2.80 -3.04 -9.35
N ASN A 16 -3.39 -3.07 -10.54
CA ASN A 16 -4.74 -3.57 -10.74
C ASN A 16 -4.79 -4.59 -11.87
N LEU A 17 -5.40 -5.74 -11.58
CA LEU A 17 -5.80 -6.72 -12.58
C LEU A 17 -7.16 -7.29 -12.16
N ASN A 18 -8.19 -6.96 -12.92
CA ASN A 18 -9.56 -7.42 -12.69
C ASN A 18 -10.07 -7.17 -11.24
N GLY A 19 -9.78 -5.98 -10.69
CA GLY A 19 -10.11 -5.61 -9.31
C GLY A 19 -11.45 -4.91 -9.11
N LYS A 20 -12.37 -4.95 -10.07
CA LYS A 20 -13.61 -4.13 -10.04
C LYS A 20 -14.39 -4.20 -8.72
N PRO A 21 -14.52 -5.34 -8.03
CA PRO A 21 -15.26 -5.40 -6.77
C PRO A 21 -14.64 -4.59 -5.62
N TYR A 22 -13.34 -4.28 -5.67
CA TYR A 22 -12.60 -3.74 -4.53
C TYR A 22 -11.89 -2.41 -4.81
N VAL A 23 -11.50 -2.18 -6.06
CA VAL A 23 -10.57 -1.11 -6.44
C VAL A 23 -11.09 0.29 -6.12
N ARG A 24 -12.41 0.49 -6.17
CA ARG A 24 -13.04 1.76 -5.83
C ARG A 24 -12.82 2.12 -4.37
N GLU A 25 -13.10 1.18 -3.47
CA GLU A 25 -12.92 1.32 -2.03
C GLU A 25 -11.44 1.53 -1.68
N CYS A 26 -10.54 0.77 -2.32
CA CYS A 26 -9.10 0.91 -2.16
C CYS A 26 -8.64 2.34 -2.49
N VAL A 27 -8.85 2.80 -3.73
CA VAL A 27 -8.41 4.14 -4.17
C VAL A 27 -9.08 5.24 -3.34
N ASN A 28 -10.37 5.12 -3.05
CA ASN A 28 -11.06 6.10 -2.21
C ASN A 28 -10.47 6.19 -0.80
N SER A 29 -10.13 5.05 -0.16
CA SER A 29 -9.53 5.05 1.18
C SER A 29 -8.14 5.69 1.20
N ILE A 30 -7.34 5.49 0.15
CA ILE A 30 -6.03 6.15 0.00
C ILE A 30 -6.22 7.67 -0.14
N LEU A 31 -7.17 8.12 -0.97
CA LEU A 31 -7.44 9.55 -1.17
C LEU A 31 -7.95 10.25 0.10
N GLN A 32 -8.55 9.49 1.03
CA GLN A 32 -8.98 9.95 2.36
C GLN A 32 -7.85 9.99 3.40
N SER A 33 -6.62 9.63 3.03
CA SER A 33 -5.47 9.75 3.92
C SER A 33 -5.30 11.19 4.43
N SER A 34 -5.01 11.33 5.72
CA SER A 34 -4.64 12.58 6.39
C SER A 34 -3.22 13.06 6.06
N TYR A 35 -2.51 12.32 5.21
CA TYR A 35 -1.19 12.71 4.71
C TYR A 35 -1.38 13.64 3.51
N PRO A 36 -0.80 14.85 3.49
CA PRO A 36 -1.14 15.86 2.48
C PRO A 36 -0.34 15.70 1.17
N ASN A 37 0.80 15.00 1.19
CA ASN A 37 1.79 15.06 0.13
C ASN A 37 2.03 13.68 -0.50
N PHE A 38 1.12 13.25 -1.38
CA PHE A 38 1.25 11.98 -2.07
C PHE A 38 0.64 12.01 -3.47
N GLU A 39 1.11 11.08 -4.31
CA GLU A 39 0.49 10.69 -5.57
C GLU A 39 0.10 9.21 -5.54
N ILE A 40 -0.89 8.83 -6.34
CA ILE A 40 -1.33 7.45 -6.58
C ILE A 40 -0.99 7.12 -8.03
N LEU A 41 -0.06 6.18 -8.21
CA LEU A 41 0.22 5.54 -9.49
C LEU A 41 -0.67 4.30 -9.62
N PHE A 42 -1.84 4.49 -10.24
CA PHE A 42 -2.78 3.40 -10.52
C PHE A 42 -2.37 2.70 -11.82
N VAL A 43 -1.95 1.43 -11.72
CA VAL A 43 -1.40 0.68 -12.86
C VAL A 43 -2.29 -0.48 -13.23
N ASP A 44 -3.04 -0.33 -14.30
CA ASP A 44 -3.84 -1.41 -14.86
C ASP A 44 -3.00 -2.36 -15.72
N ASP A 45 -2.99 -3.63 -15.35
CA ASP A 45 -2.22 -4.69 -15.98
C ASP A 45 -3.03 -5.45 -17.03
N GLY A 46 -3.81 -4.73 -17.84
CA GLY A 46 -4.64 -5.31 -18.90
C GLY A 46 -5.94 -5.92 -18.38
N SER A 47 -6.67 -5.20 -17.51
CA SER A 47 -7.96 -5.68 -17.00
C SER A 47 -9.04 -5.69 -18.08
N THR A 48 -9.97 -6.63 -17.94
CA THR A 48 -11.12 -6.85 -18.85
C THR A 48 -12.47 -6.71 -18.15
N ASP A 49 -12.49 -6.50 -16.85
CA ASP A 49 -13.72 -6.39 -16.05
C ASP A 49 -14.29 -4.96 -16.00
N GLY A 50 -13.59 -3.97 -16.56
CA GLY A 50 -13.96 -2.56 -16.50
C GLY A 50 -13.51 -1.83 -15.22
N SER A 51 -12.60 -2.43 -14.44
CA SER A 51 -12.01 -1.80 -13.24
C SER A 51 -11.22 -0.54 -13.57
N TYR A 52 -10.47 -0.51 -14.68
CA TYR A 52 -9.75 0.68 -15.12
C TYR A 52 -10.69 1.85 -15.42
N GLU A 53 -11.73 1.61 -16.23
CA GLU A 53 -12.70 2.62 -16.61
C GLU A 53 -13.45 3.13 -15.37
N LEU A 54 -13.83 2.24 -14.45
CA LEU A 54 -14.44 2.62 -13.17
C LEU A 54 -13.59 3.63 -12.39
N VAL A 55 -12.30 3.32 -12.18
CA VAL A 55 -11.41 4.19 -11.39
C VAL A 55 -11.14 5.51 -12.13
N ARG A 56 -10.91 5.44 -13.45
CA ARG A 56 -10.68 6.63 -14.28
C ARG A 56 -11.89 7.56 -14.27
N ASP A 57 -13.09 7.03 -14.38
CA ASP A 57 -14.31 7.84 -14.43
C ASP A 57 -14.62 8.48 -13.06
N MET A 58 -14.27 7.81 -11.96
CA MET A 58 -14.49 8.31 -10.59
C MET A 58 -13.41 9.28 -10.10
N PHE A 59 -12.13 9.02 -10.43
CA PHE A 59 -10.99 9.70 -9.82
C PHE A 59 -10.07 10.39 -10.84
N GLY A 60 -10.36 10.33 -12.14
CA GLY A 60 -9.53 10.90 -13.20
C GLY A 60 -9.40 12.42 -13.18
N SER A 61 -10.23 13.13 -12.40
CA SER A 61 -10.12 14.58 -12.17
C SER A 61 -9.27 14.93 -10.94
N ASP A 62 -8.94 13.97 -10.07
CA ASP A 62 -8.06 14.21 -8.93
C ASP A 62 -6.60 14.24 -9.40
N PRO A 63 -5.90 15.36 -9.27
CA PRO A 63 -4.53 15.52 -9.79
C PRO A 63 -3.52 14.61 -9.10
N ARG A 64 -3.88 13.99 -7.96
CA ARG A 64 -3.03 13.03 -7.27
C ARG A 64 -3.05 11.66 -7.94
N VAL A 65 -4.01 11.35 -8.82
CA VAL A 65 -4.14 10.02 -9.43
C VAL A 65 -3.59 10.01 -10.85
N VAL A 66 -2.49 9.29 -11.03
CA VAL A 66 -1.82 9.07 -12.31
C VAL A 66 -2.15 7.66 -12.80
N PHE A 67 -2.63 7.58 -14.03
CA PHE A 67 -3.06 6.32 -14.65
C PHE A 67 -1.99 5.78 -15.59
N LEU A 68 -1.57 4.54 -15.34
CA LEU A 68 -0.73 3.76 -16.23
C LEU A 68 -1.50 2.51 -16.67
N ARG A 69 -1.35 2.10 -17.93
CA ARG A 69 -2.02 0.90 -18.47
C ARG A 69 -1.07 0.09 -19.32
N ASN A 70 -0.95 -1.21 -19.02
CA ASN A 70 -0.30 -2.20 -19.87
C ASN A 70 -1.30 -2.73 -20.90
N ASP A 71 -0.82 -3.07 -22.09
CA ASP A 71 -1.67 -3.63 -23.16
C ASP A 71 -2.19 -5.04 -22.85
N ARG A 72 -1.52 -5.74 -21.92
CA ARG A 72 -1.84 -7.10 -21.46
C ARG A 72 -1.29 -7.31 -20.05
N ASN A 73 -1.72 -8.39 -19.41
CA ASN A 73 -1.17 -8.86 -18.15
C ASN A 73 0.32 -9.21 -18.27
N MET A 74 1.16 -8.40 -17.64
CA MET A 74 2.61 -8.57 -17.54
C MET A 74 3.03 -9.18 -16.19
N GLY A 75 2.09 -9.28 -15.25
CA GLY A 75 2.30 -9.75 -13.89
C GLY A 75 2.51 -8.60 -12.91
N ALA A 76 2.07 -8.80 -11.67
CA ALA A 76 2.07 -7.75 -10.65
C ALA A 76 3.46 -7.14 -10.38
N ALA A 77 4.54 -7.92 -10.46
CA ALA A 77 5.90 -7.40 -10.32
C ALA A 77 6.28 -6.45 -11.47
N ALA A 78 5.95 -6.81 -12.72
CA ALA A 78 6.22 -5.97 -13.88
C ALA A 78 5.38 -4.68 -13.85
N ALA A 79 4.11 -4.78 -13.45
CA ALA A 79 3.23 -3.62 -13.25
C ALA A 79 3.80 -2.66 -12.18
N ARG A 80 4.21 -3.18 -11.01
CA ARG A 80 4.85 -2.38 -9.95
C ARG A 80 6.16 -1.74 -10.43
N ASN A 81 7.03 -2.49 -11.10
CA ASN A 81 8.30 -1.97 -11.61
C ASN A 81 8.09 -0.84 -12.63
N ARG A 82 7.10 -0.97 -13.52
CA ARG A 82 6.73 0.11 -14.44
C ARG A 82 6.28 1.36 -13.68
N ALA A 83 5.48 1.19 -12.64
CA ALA A 83 5.02 2.29 -11.78
C ALA A 83 6.19 2.99 -11.09
N VAL A 84 7.14 2.24 -10.52
CA VAL A 84 8.35 2.78 -9.87
C VAL A 84 9.12 3.71 -10.81
N MET A 85 9.22 3.39 -12.11
CA MET A 85 9.89 4.24 -13.08
C MET A 85 9.17 5.59 -13.36
N HIS A 86 7.91 5.72 -12.97
CA HIS A 86 7.11 6.95 -13.09
C HIS A 86 6.94 7.67 -11.75
N ALA A 87 7.38 7.07 -10.64
CA ALA A 87 7.31 7.67 -9.32
C ALA A 87 8.18 8.93 -9.24
N THR A 88 7.63 9.98 -8.63
CA THR A 88 8.32 11.26 -8.46
C THR A 88 8.92 11.44 -7.07
N SER A 89 8.62 10.53 -6.15
CA SER A 89 9.04 10.58 -4.74
C SER A 89 10.09 9.54 -4.40
N GLU A 90 10.95 9.86 -3.41
CA GLU A 90 11.93 8.91 -2.88
C GLU A 90 11.28 7.79 -2.05
N ILE A 91 10.17 8.10 -1.37
CA ILE A 91 9.41 7.12 -0.60
C ILE A 91 8.35 6.51 -1.51
N ILE A 92 8.41 5.19 -1.66
CA ILE A 92 7.47 4.41 -2.45
C ILE A 92 6.71 3.45 -1.52
N VAL A 93 5.39 3.42 -1.66
CA VAL A 93 4.53 2.51 -0.91
C VAL A 93 3.68 1.69 -1.87
N PHE A 94 3.62 0.38 -1.66
CA PHE A 94 2.80 -0.52 -2.46
C PHE A 94 1.51 -0.85 -1.70
N VAL A 95 0.37 -0.74 -2.38
CA VAL A 95 -0.95 -1.09 -1.83
C VAL A 95 -1.68 -1.95 -2.84
N ASP A 96 -2.19 -3.11 -2.40
CA ASP A 96 -2.96 -3.99 -3.27
C ASP A 96 -4.36 -3.42 -3.52
N ASN A 97 -4.93 -3.70 -4.70
CA ASN A 97 -6.20 -3.12 -5.15
C ASN A 97 -7.43 -3.58 -4.34
N ASP A 98 -7.25 -4.50 -3.39
CA ASP A 98 -8.25 -5.03 -2.47
C ASP A 98 -8.02 -4.61 -1.01
N THR A 99 -7.12 -3.65 -0.77
CA THR A 99 -6.80 -3.14 0.57
C THR A 99 -7.56 -1.85 0.88
N ILE A 100 -8.12 -1.75 2.09
CA ILE A 100 -8.62 -0.49 2.66
C ILE A 100 -7.61 0.01 3.69
N VAL A 101 -7.24 1.29 3.62
CA VAL A 101 -6.27 1.91 4.53
C VAL A 101 -6.93 2.85 5.55
N ASP A 102 -6.39 2.88 6.76
CA ASP A 102 -6.80 3.84 7.81
C ASP A 102 -6.33 5.26 7.45
N PRO A 103 -7.08 6.35 7.72
CA PRO A 103 -6.67 7.72 7.37
C PRO A 103 -5.28 8.15 7.88
N SER A 104 -4.76 7.56 8.96
CA SER A 104 -3.45 7.88 9.53
C SER A 104 -2.31 7.00 9.02
N TRP A 105 -2.60 5.91 8.29
CA TRP A 105 -1.66 4.85 7.95
C TRP A 105 -0.32 5.36 7.36
N LEU A 106 -0.40 6.26 6.37
CA LEU A 106 0.76 6.72 5.64
C LEU A 106 1.65 7.63 6.50
N ARG A 107 1.03 8.42 7.38
CA ARG A 107 1.75 9.26 8.34
C ARG A 107 2.58 8.40 9.29
N GLU A 108 2.01 7.32 9.80
CA GLU A 108 2.71 6.43 10.73
C GLU A 108 3.81 5.62 10.02
N LEU A 109 3.61 5.20 8.76
CA LEU A 109 4.66 4.59 7.95
C LEU A 109 5.85 5.53 7.76
N VAL A 110 5.61 6.74 7.27
CA VAL A 110 6.68 7.74 7.04
C VAL A 110 7.38 8.10 8.34
N ARG A 111 6.63 8.31 9.42
CA ARG A 111 7.19 8.56 10.75
C ARG A 111 8.07 7.39 11.21
N THR A 112 7.65 6.16 10.98
CA THR A 112 8.42 4.96 11.37
C THR A 112 9.75 4.90 10.63
N LEU A 113 9.75 5.12 9.32
CA LEU A 113 10.99 5.17 8.51
C LEU A 113 11.97 6.21 9.07
N GLN A 114 11.47 7.41 9.38
CA GLN A 114 12.29 8.52 9.87
C GLN A 114 12.81 8.30 11.30
N VAL A 115 11.96 7.82 12.22
CA VAL A 115 12.32 7.66 13.64
C VAL A 115 13.24 6.46 13.86
N GLN A 116 13.01 5.37 13.13
CA GLN A 116 13.83 4.15 13.22
C GLN A 116 15.06 4.19 12.31
N GLU A 117 15.22 5.24 11.51
CA GLU A 117 16.22 5.33 10.43
C GLU A 117 16.21 4.07 9.54
N ALA A 118 15.02 3.53 9.30
CA ALA A 118 14.81 2.27 8.58
C ALA A 118 14.67 2.50 7.07
N SER A 119 15.16 1.54 6.27
CA SER A 119 15.00 1.58 4.80
C SER A 119 13.63 1.07 4.31
N ALA A 120 12.90 0.33 5.15
CA ALA A 120 11.59 -0.19 4.83
C ALA A 120 10.73 -0.30 6.11
N ALA A 121 9.42 -0.15 5.94
CA ALA A 121 8.43 -0.30 7.00
C ALA A 121 7.17 -0.95 6.42
N GLN A 122 6.44 -1.68 7.27
CA GLN A 122 5.17 -2.30 6.91
C GLN A 122 4.13 -1.91 7.96
N ALA A 123 2.92 -1.61 7.51
CA ALA A 123 1.78 -1.44 8.40
C ALA A 123 1.29 -2.81 8.88
N LYS A 124 0.66 -2.85 10.06
CA LYS A 124 -0.13 -4.00 10.49
C LYS A 124 -1.30 -4.19 9.52
N ILE A 125 -1.48 -5.40 9.00
CA ILE A 125 -2.56 -5.73 8.09
C ILE A 125 -3.62 -6.55 8.84
N MET A 126 -4.85 -6.08 8.76
CA MET A 126 -6.02 -6.68 9.43
C MET A 126 -6.77 -7.61 8.47
N ASP A 127 -7.37 -8.67 9.02
CA ASP A 127 -8.24 -9.57 8.26
C ASP A 127 -9.54 -8.83 7.90
N PHE A 128 -9.84 -8.78 6.60
CA PHE A 128 -11.01 -8.07 6.08
C PHE A 128 -12.35 -8.66 6.57
N HIS A 129 -12.42 -9.96 6.83
CA HIS A 129 -13.63 -10.62 7.31
C HIS A 129 -13.73 -10.62 8.83
N ARG A 130 -12.58 -10.49 9.52
CA ARG A 130 -12.47 -10.44 10.98
C ARG A 130 -11.65 -9.22 11.37
N MET A 131 -12.26 -8.04 11.31
CA MET A 131 -11.57 -6.74 11.47
C MET A 131 -10.87 -6.54 12.83
N ASN A 132 -11.10 -7.41 13.82
CA ASN A 132 -10.37 -7.44 15.08
C ASN A 132 -9.22 -8.46 15.09
N THR A 133 -8.92 -9.10 13.97
CA THR A 133 -7.92 -10.16 13.82
C THR A 133 -6.83 -9.70 12.88
N ILE A 134 -5.58 -9.95 13.26
CA ILE A 134 -4.42 -9.57 12.48
C ILE A 134 -4.18 -10.64 11.40
N GLN A 135 -4.04 -10.20 10.15
CA GLN A 135 -3.57 -11.06 9.08
C GLN A 135 -2.05 -11.22 9.19
N HIS A 136 -1.32 -10.10 9.30
CA HIS A 136 0.11 -10.08 9.60
C HIS A 136 0.58 -8.70 10.08
N ALA A 137 1.48 -8.69 11.07
CA ALA A 137 2.16 -7.52 11.63
C ALA A 137 3.67 -7.52 11.30
N GLY A 138 4.01 -8.01 10.11
CA GLY A 138 5.36 -8.35 9.68
C GLY A 138 5.47 -9.80 9.25
N VAL A 139 6.63 -10.18 8.75
CA VAL A 139 6.92 -11.55 8.30
C VAL A 139 8.20 -12.07 8.92
N ARG A 140 8.38 -13.39 8.95
CA ARG A 140 9.66 -14.01 9.29
C ARG A 140 10.00 -15.01 8.21
N LEU A 141 11.18 -14.86 7.61
CA LEU A 141 11.70 -15.82 6.65
C LEU A 141 12.34 -16.99 7.42
N VAL A 142 11.95 -18.22 7.10
CA VAL A 142 12.61 -19.42 7.60
C VAL A 142 13.78 -19.75 6.68
N PRO A 143 15.06 -19.52 7.08
CA PRO A 143 16.17 -19.49 6.12
C PRO A 143 16.40 -20.80 5.37
N HIS A 144 16.18 -21.93 6.04
CA HIS A 144 16.45 -23.26 5.47
C HIS A 144 15.36 -23.76 4.53
N THR A 145 14.18 -23.16 4.58
CA THR A 145 13.02 -23.62 3.80
C THR A 145 12.47 -22.53 2.88
N ALA A 146 12.92 -21.29 3.04
CA ALA A 146 12.40 -20.09 2.39
C ALA A 146 10.90 -19.84 2.65
N TRP A 147 10.33 -20.45 3.70
CA TRP A 147 8.94 -20.20 4.07
C TRP A 147 8.79 -18.84 4.75
N VAL A 148 7.74 -18.13 4.38
CA VAL A 148 7.36 -16.86 5.01
C VAL A 148 6.28 -17.16 6.05
N VAL A 149 6.54 -16.77 7.30
CA VAL A 149 5.58 -16.92 8.40
C VAL A 149 5.09 -15.54 8.82
N ALA A 150 3.77 -15.34 8.80
CA ALA A 150 3.15 -14.11 9.28
C ALA A 150 3.40 -13.94 10.79
N ARG A 151 3.90 -12.78 11.19
CA ARG A 151 3.96 -12.39 12.61
C ARG A 151 2.59 -11.91 13.04
N GLY A 152 2.09 -12.36 14.19
CA GLY A 152 0.79 -11.97 14.71
C GLY A 152 -0.41 -12.55 13.95
N GLY A 153 -0.19 -13.41 12.95
CA GLY A 153 -1.28 -13.95 12.12
C GLY A 153 -2.30 -14.76 12.94
N ASN A 154 -3.58 -14.42 12.77
CA ASN A 154 -4.72 -14.94 13.53
C ASN A 154 -4.82 -14.52 15.00
N GLU A 155 -3.96 -13.62 15.48
CA GLU A 155 -4.13 -13.02 16.79
C GLU A 155 -5.27 -11.99 16.77
N VAL A 156 -6.03 -11.90 17.87
CA VAL A 156 -6.93 -10.75 18.09
C VAL A 156 -6.07 -9.53 18.39
N ASP A 157 -6.41 -8.40 17.77
CA ASP A 157 -5.72 -7.14 17.98
C ASP A 157 -6.14 -6.50 19.31
N HIS A 158 -5.21 -6.51 20.24
CA HIS A 158 -5.27 -5.82 21.53
C HIS A 158 -4.25 -4.67 21.59
N GLY A 159 -3.68 -4.27 20.45
CA GLY A 159 -2.63 -3.26 20.34
C GLY A 159 -1.22 -3.78 20.62
N GLN A 160 -1.03 -5.10 20.69
CA GLN A 160 0.28 -5.71 20.96
C GLN A 160 1.33 -5.45 19.86
N TRP A 161 0.90 -4.92 18.71
CA TRP A 161 1.73 -4.56 17.56
C TRP A 161 1.63 -3.06 17.17
N ASP A 162 1.22 -2.19 18.10
CA ASP A 162 1.06 -0.75 17.82
C ASP A 162 2.37 0.04 17.97
N SER A 163 3.45 -0.62 18.41
CA SER A 163 4.79 -0.05 18.47
C SER A 163 5.69 -0.61 17.37
N PRO A 164 6.58 0.19 16.76
CA PRO A 164 7.54 -0.30 15.78
C PRO A 164 8.38 -1.46 16.34
N ALA A 165 8.55 -2.50 15.52
CA ALA A 165 9.40 -3.64 15.81
C ALA A 165 10.06 -4.13 14.51
N GLU A 166 11.19 -4.83 14.63
CA GLU A 166 11.85 -5.46 13.47
C GLU A 166 10.95 -6.55 12.88
N ILE A 167 10.79 -6.56 11.55
CA ILE A 167 9.85 -7.40 10.80
C ILE A 167 10.53 -8.35 9.80
N LEU A 168 11.84 -8.58 9.93
CA LEU A 168 12.62 -9.54 9.14
C LEU A 168 13.53 -10.38 10.04
#